data_AF-A0A9D3NWC8-F1
#
_entry.id   AF-A0A9D3NWC8-F1
#
_cell.length_a   1.000
_cell.length_b   1.000
_cell.length_c   1.000
_cell.angle_alpha   90.00
_cell.angle_beta   90.00
_cell.angle_gamma   90.00
#
_symmetry.space_group_name_H-M   'P 1'
#
loop_
_entity.id
_entity.type
_entity.pdbx_description
1 polymer ?
#
loop_
_entity_poly.entity_id
_entity_poly.type
_entity_poly.pdbx_seq_one_letter_code
_entity_poly.pdbx_strand_id
1 'polypeptide(L)'
;MDARRLKTKVTAAFKMRGLMLRPEASKYLVEVLEAISEEVELEDVIERILDAVEKQPLSSSMVELSVAETAVQDCSQSCDETIDNVFNIIGAFDVPKFIYSTERKKFVPINMTSHSVPSVCGQARDKAELFRERYIILHQRIHRHELFTPPVIGLAADEGRNKFQLKTVEALLGSTTKLGEVIVLGMITQLKEGKFFLEDLTGSVQLNLSMFHSGLYTESCFVLAEGWYEDSVFHVSAFGFPPIEPSSTTRAYFGNMNFFGGPSTIAVKASTKLKQLEEENVDAMFVIISDLWLDSVEVLEKIQTMFSGYSTMPPTCFIFCGNFSSAPYGKSQIKSLKESLKALADLICEHPSIHHSSRFVFVPGPEDPGPSAILPRPPLAEHITEEFRQRVPFSVFTTNPCRIQYCSQEIVVIREDLVNKMCRNCLRLPSSNLDIPNHFVKTILSQGHLTPLPLYVSPVYWAYDYALRVYPVPDVVIIADKYDPFSISNSDCLCINPGSFLRSEFSFKVYYPSNRTVEDSKLQGL
;
A
#
# COMPACT_ATOMS: atom_id res chain seq x y z
N MET A 1 -1.52 26.07 -38.74
CA MET A 1 -2.68 26.53 -37.93
C MET A 1 -2.58 28.04 -37.71
N ASP A 2 -3.68 28.78 -37.57
CA ASP A 2 -3.62 30.21 -37.16
C ASP A 2 -3.19 30.30 -35.69
N ALA A 3 -2.10 31.03 -35.41
CA ALA A 3 -1.52 31.21 -34.07
C ALA A 3 -2.54 31.70 -33.04
N ARG A 4 -3.55 32.48 -33.45
CA ARG A 4 -4.64 32.92 -32.56
C ARG A 4 -5.58 31.79 -32.15
N ARG A 5 -5.87 30.87 -33.07
CA ARG A 5 -6.70 29.69 -32.80
C ARG A 5 -5.96 28.71 -31.88
N LEU A 6 -4.67 28.51 -32.12
CA LEU A 6 -3.80 27.69 -31.26
C LEU A 6 -3.70 28.25 -29.84
N LYS A 7 -3.42 29.54 -29.69
CA LYS A 7 -3.39 30.21 -28.38
C LYS A 7 -4.69 30.05 -27.59
N THR A 8 -5.83 30.15 -28.27
CA THR A 8 -7.15 29.97 -27.65
C THR A 8 -7.34 28.53 -27.16
N LYS A 9 -6.93 27.54 -27.97
CA LYS A 9 -7.00 26.11 -27.63
C LYS A 9 -6.12 25.78 -26.42
N VAL A 10 -4.85 26.19 -26.41
CA VAL A 10 -3.92 25.99 -25.29
C VAL A 10 -4.44 26.66 -24.02
N THR A 11 -4.88 27.91 -24.11
CA THR A 11 -5.41 28.64 -22.93
C THR A 11 -6.68 28.00 -22.38
N ALA A 12 -7.56 27.49 -23.26
CA ALA A 12 -8.76 26.77 -22.85
C ALA A 12 -8.41 25.46 -22.14
N ALA A 13 -7.46 24.67 -22.67
CA ALA A 13 -7.04 23.41 -22.07
C ALA A 13 -6.47 23.60 -20.65
N PHE A 14 -5.60 24.60 -20.45
CA PHE A 14 -5.07 24.93 -19.13
C PHE A 14 -6.18 25.40 -18.16
N LYS A 15 -7.12 26.22 -18.63
CA LYS A 15 -8.27 26.65 -17.82
C LYS A 15 -9.18 25.50 -17.41
N MET A 16 -9.39 24.51 -18.29
CA MET A 16 -10.17 23.31 -17.97
C MET A 16 -9.54 22.48 -16.84
N ARG A 17 -8.21 22.53 -16.71
CA ARG A 17 -7.46 21.93 -15.60
C ARG A 17 -7.30 22.86 -14.37
N GLY A 18 -7.95 24.03 -14.37
CA GLY A 18 -7.88 25.00 -13.28
C GLY A 18 -6.56 25.81 -13.23
N LEU A 19 -5.79 25.80 -14.31
CA LEU A 19 -4.52 26.52 -14.44
C LEU A 19 -4.67 27.79 -15.28
N MET A 20 -3.89 28.82 -14.96
CA MET A 20 -3.85 30.08 -15.69
C MET A 20 -2.43 30.38 -16.19
N LEU A 21 -2.25 30.45 -17.50
CA LEU A 21 -0.96 30.77 -18.12
C LEU A 21 -0.66 32.27 -18.01
N ARG A 22 0.55 32.61 -17.56
CA ARG A 22 1.08 33.98 -17.74
C ARG A 22 1.35 34.27 -19.22
N PRO A 23 1.34 35.55 -19.64
CA PRO A 23 1.53 35.94 -21.05
C PRO A 23 2.79 35.33 -21.70
N GLU A 24 3.88 35.26 -20.95
CA GLU A 24 5.19 34.75 -21.38
C GLU A 24 5.15 33.24 -21.59
N ALA A 25 4.58 32.49 -20.64
CA ALA A 25 4.38 31.04 -20.75
C ALA A 25 3.43 30.68 -21.90
N SER A 26 2.34 31.45 -22.07
CA SER A 26 1.41 31.25 -23.19
C SER A 26 2.08 31.49 -24.54
N LYS A 27 2.98 32.47 -24.64
CA LYS A 27 3.71 32.74 -25.88
C LYS A 27 4.67 31.60 -26.20
N TYR A 28 5.45 31.16 -25.22
CA TYR A 28 6.40 30.05 -25.37
C TYR A 28 5.71 28.75 -25.80
N LEU A 29 4.61 28.35 -25.15
CA LEU A 29 3.89 27.13 -25.51
C LEU A 29 3.30 27.19 -26.92
N VAL A 30 2.82 28.35 -27.36
CA VAL A 30 2.33 28.54 -28.73
C VAL A 30 3.47 28.39 -29.73
N GLU A 31 4.65 28.98 -29.47
CA GLU A 31 5.83 28.85 -30.32
C GLU A 31 6.31 27.38 -30.43
N VAL A 32 6.29 26.62 -29.33
CA VAL A 32 6.66 25.19 -29.32
C VAL A 32 5.65 24.34 -30.09
N LEU A 33 4.35 24.59 -29.90
CA LEU A 33 3.27 23.78 -30.47
C LEU A 33 2.94 24.15 -31.93
N GLU A 34 3.42 25.28 -32.43
CA GLU A 34 3.26 25.69 -33.84
C GLU A 34 3.93 24.71 -34.82
N ALA A 35 4.95 23.96 -34.38
CA ALA A 35 5.66 22.98 -35.18
C ALA A 35 4.86 21.69 -35.47
N ILE A 36 3.76 21.44 -34.75
CA ILE A 36 2.97 20.20 -34.86
C ILE A 36 1.87 20.41 -35.91
N SER A 37 1.91 19.61 -36.98
CA SER A 37 1.04 19.78 -38.15
C SER A 37 -0.29 19.03 -38.04
N GLU A 38 -0.35 17.95 -37.26
CA GLU A 38 -1.56 17.13 -37.08
C GLU A 38 -2.36 17.56 -35.84
N GLU A 39 -3.67 17.75 -36.00
CA GLU A 39 -4.55 18.22 -34.90
C GLU A 39 -4.69 17.20 -33.76
N VAL A 40 -4.60 15.89 -34.07
CA VAL A 40 -4.71 14.81 -33.08
C VAL A 40 -3.44 14.75 -32.22
N GLU A 41 -2.26 14.75 -32.85
CA GLU A 41 -0.99 14.80 -32.12
C GLU A 41 -0.86 16.07 -31.27
N LEU A 42 -1.40 17.19 -31.75
CA LEU A 42 -1.40 18.44 -30.99
C LEU A 42 -2.19 18.32 -29.67
N GLU A 43 -3.35 17.66 -29.69
CA GLU A 43 -4.14 17.42 -28.47
C GLU A 43 -3.39 16.53 -27.48
N ASP A 44 -2.78 15.45 -27.97
CA ASP A 44 -1.98 14.53 -27.16
C ASP A 44 -0.74 15.22 -26.54
N VAL A 45 -0.09 16.13 -27.28
CA VAL A 45 1.06 16.88 -26.76
C VAL A 45 0.61 17.93 -25.75
N ILE A 46 -0.53 18.60 -25.96
CA ILE A 46 -1.08 19.55 -24.98
C ILE A 46 -1.42 18.83 -23.67
N GLU A 47 -2.06 17.65 -23.73
CA GLU A 47 -2.33 16.84 -22.53
C GLU A 47 -1.04 16.38 -21.84
N ARG A 48 -0.02 15.95 -22.60
CA ARG A 48 1.30 15.60 -22.02
C ARG A 48 1.98 16.78 -21.32
N ILE A 49 1.96 17.96 -21.92
CA ILE A 49 2.52 19.17 -21.30
C ILE A 49 1.71 19.55 -20.06
N LEU A 50 0.38 19.45 -20.10
CA LEU A 50 -0.47 19.68 -18.93
C LEU A 50 -0.13 18.74 -17.78
N ASP A 51 0.01 17.45 -18.07
CA ASP A 51 0.41 16.45 -17.08
C ASP A 51 1.82 16.75 -16.53
N ALA A 52 2.76 17.20 -17.37
CA ALA A 52 4.10 17.60 -16.95
C ALA A 52 4.10 18.88 -16.10
N VAL A 53 3.25 19.86 -16.40
CA VAL A 53 3.07 21.06 -15.57
C VAL A 53 2.46 20.69 -14.22
N GLU A 54 1.47 19.80 -14.19
CA GLU A 54 0.84 19.32 -12.95
C GLU A 54 1.80 18.50 -12.08
N LYS A 55 2.80 17.85 -12.68
CA LYS A 55 3.88 17.14 -11.96
C LYS A 55 4.90 18.06 -11.29
N GLN A 56 4.85 19.37 -11.50
CA GLN A 56 5.81 20.31 -10.91
C GLN A 56 5.30 20.93 -9.59
N PRO A 57 6.22 21.43 -8.73
CA PRO A 57 5.86 22.12 -7.48
C PRO A 57 5.24 23.50 -7.74
N LEU A 58 3.97 23.52 -8.13
CA LEU A 58 3.23 24.76 -8.38
C LEU A 58 2.86 25.44 -7.06
N SER A 59 3.43 26.61 -6.81
CA SER A 59 3.08 27.49 -5.67
C SER A 59 1.71 28.16 -5.82
N SER A 60 1.18 28.25 -7.05
CA SER A 60 -0.14 28.81 -7.35
C SER A 60 -0.73 28.19 -8.62
N SER A 61 -2.00 28.48 -8.92
CA SER A 61 -2.62 28.10 -10.21
C SER A 61 -2.09 28.89 -11.41
N MET A 62 -1.20 29.87 -11.18
CA MET A 62 -0.56 30.64 -12.23
C MET A 62 0.71 29.91 -12.72
N VAL A 63 0.71 29.55 -14.00
CA VAL A 63 1.85 28.87 -14.65
C VAL A 63 2.82 29.93 -15.18
N GLU A 64 4.03 29.93 -14.61
CA GLU A 64 5.13 30.80 -15.01
C GLU A 64 5.93 30.20 -16.17
N LEU A 65 6.76 31.02 -16.82
CA LEU A 65 7.55 30.60 -17.99
C LEU A 65 8.48 29.42 -17.65
N SER A 66 9.17 29.48 -16.51
CA SER A 66 10.08 28.43 -16.04
C SER A 66 9.38 27.07 -15.92
N VAL A 67 8.15 27.06 -15.42
CA VAL A 67 7.33 25.85 -15.27
C VAL A 67 6.97 25.27 -16.64
N ALA A 68 6.56 26.14 -17.59
CA ALA A 68 6.23 25.71 -18.94
C ALA A 68 7.45 25.20 -19.72
N GLU A 69 8.62 25.81 -19.54
CA GLU A 69 9.89 25.38 -20.13
C GLU A 69 10.29 23.99 -19.62
N THR A 70 10.28 23.78 -18.30
CA THR A 70 10.56 22.46 -17.70
C THR A 70 9.58 21.41 -18.17
N ALA A 71 8.28 21.72 -18.26
CA ALA A 71 7.27 20.77 -18.73
C ALA A 71 7.49 20.34 -20.17
N VAL A 72 7.83 21.28 -21.06
CA VAL A 72 8.16 20.99 -22.45
C VAL A 72 9.45 20.16 -22.53
N GLN A 73 10.45 20.48 -21.71
CA GLN A 73 11.71 19.74 -21.66
C GLN A 73 11.49 18.29 -21.20
N ASP A 74 10.70 18.08 -20.15
CA ASP A 74 10.30 16.74 -19.67
C ASP A 74 9.52 15.95 -20.71
N CYS A 75 8.71 16.62 -21.55
CA CYS A 75 7.99 15.98 -22.65
C CYS A 75 8.89 15.64 -23.85
N SER A 76 10.00 16.38 -24.02
CA SER A 76 10.96 16.21 -25.12
C SER A 76 12.04 15.18 -24.82
N GLN A 77 12.36 14.98 -23.54
CA GLN A 77 13.09 13.81 -23.08
C GLN A 77 12.12 12.64 -23.17
N SER A 78 12.13 11.92 -24.29
CA SER A 78 11.63 10.54 -24.29
C SER A 78 12.26 9.89 -23.07
N CYS A 79 11.45 9.56 -22.07
CA CYS A 79 11.94 8.91 -20.85
C CYS A 79 12.89 7.82 -21.31
N ASP A 80 14.17 7.98 -21.03
CA ASP A 80 15.18 7.00 -21.40
C ASP A 80 14.73 5.72 -20.69
N GLU A 81 14.10 4.80 -21.43
CA GLU A 81 13.74 3.44 -21.00
C GLU A 81 15.03 2.60 -20.79
N THR A 82 16.08 3.24 -20.32
CA THR A 82 17.39 2.64 -20.14
C THR A 82 17.40 1.95 -18.79
N ILE A 83 17.17 0.63 -18.90
CA ILE A 83 17.08 -0.41 -17.87
C ILE A 83 15.67 -0.51 -17.27
N ASP A 84 14.79 -1.21 -17.97
CA ASP A 84 13.59 -1.83 -17.39
C ASP A 84 14.03 -2.77 -16.26
N ASN A 85 14.12 -2.24 -15.05
CA ASN A 85 14.37 -3.04 -13.87
C ASN A 85 13.13 -3.92 -13.63
N VAL A 86 13.14 -5.13 -14.20
CA VAL A 86 12.05 -6.10 -14.14
C VAL A 86 11.72 -6.49 -12.71
N PHE A 87 12.72 -6.52 -11.82
CA PHE A 87 12.55 -6.94 -10.44
C PHE A 87 13.26 -5.95 -9.49
N ASN A 88 12.47 -5.22 -8.69
CA ASN A 88 12.97 -4.31 -7.67
C ASN A 88 12.45 -4.66 -6.28
N ILE A 89 13.28 -4.41 -5.28
CA ILE A 89 12.94 -4.51 -3.86
C ILE A 89 13.02 -3.11 -3.27
N ILE A 90 11.92 -2.67 -2.68
CA ILE A 90 11.72 -1.32 -2.19
C ILE A 90 11.53 -1.40 -0.68
N GLY A 91 12.45 -0.79 0.06
CA GLY A 91 12.35 -0.66 1.51
C GLY A 91 11.23 0.31 1.90
N ALA A 92 10.67 0.13 3.09
CA ALA A 92 9.59 0.96 3.61
C ALA A 92 10.00 2.44 3.78
N PHE A 93 11.27 2.70 4.08
CA PHE A 93 11.81 4.06 4.17
C PHE A 93 12.05 4.72 2.81
N ASP A 94 12.07 3.93 1.73
CA ASP A 94 12.26 4.39 0.35
C ASP A 94 10.92 4.53 -0.40
N VAL A 95 9.80 4.18 0.26
CA VAL A 95 8.47 4.39 -0.31
C VAL A 95 8.25 5.89 -0.51
N PRO A 96 7.78 6.32 -1.70
CA PRO A 96 7.53 7.74 -1.96
C PRO A 96 6.35 8.24 -1.13
N LYS A 97 6.54 9.36 -0.43
CA LYS A 97 5.48 10.02 0.33
C LYS A 97 4.70 10.99 -0.56
N PHE A 98 3.41 10.72 -0.69
CA PHE A 98 2.44 11.60 -1.34
C PHE A 98 1.42 12.14 -0.33
N ILE A 99 1.13 13.43 -0.43
CA ILE A 99 0.13 14.13 0.36
C ILE A 99 -1.12 14.36 -0.51
N TYR A 100 -2.30 14.00 0.01
CA TYR A 100 -3.54 14.29 -0.68
C TYR A 100 -3.95 15.74 -0.44
N SER A 101 -4.05 16.54 -1.51
CA SER A 101 -4.61 17.89 -1.48
C SER A 101 -6.13 17.81 -1.62
N THR A 102 -6.86 18.19 -0.58
CA THR A 102 -8.33 18.26 -0.59
C THR A 102 -8.85 19.31 -1.58
N GLU A 103 -8.12 20.42 -1.75
CA GLU A 103 -8.43 21.49 -2.70
C GLU A 103 -8.28 21.04 -4.15
N ARG A 104 -7.11 20.44 -4.48
CA ARG A 104 -6.81 19.97 -5.85
C ARG A 104 -7.44 18.61 -6.16
N LYS A 105 -7.93 17.89 -5.14
CA LYS A 105 -8.38 16.49 -5.20
C LYS A 105 -7.34 15.57 -5.86
N LYS A 106 -6.06 15.82 -5.60
CA LYS A 106 -4.91 15.11 -6.19
C LYS A 106 -3.87 14.78 -5.13
N PHE A 107 -3.11 13.72 -5.38
CA PHE A 107 -1.90 13.45 -4.63
C PHE A 107 -0.76 14.30 -5.15
N VAL A 108 0.05 14.84 -4.24
CA VAL A 108 1.19 15.69 -4.54
C VAL A 108 2.42 15.12 -3.82
N PRO A 109 3.57 14.96 -4.50
CA PRO A 109 4.81 14.53 -3.85
C PRO A 109 5.18 15.45 -2.67
N ILE A 110 5.70 14.88 -1.58
CA ILE A 110 6.00 15.67 -0.36
C ILE A 110 6.96 16.84 -0.62
N ASN A 111 7.95 16.67 -1.51
CA ASN A 111 8.90 17.72 -1.87
C ASN A 111 8.27 18.94 -2.59
N MET A 112 7.01 18.82 -3.01
CA MET A 112 6.22 19.88 -3.63
C MET A 112 5.22 20.51 -2.64
N THR A 113 5.33 20.18 -1.36
CA THR A 113 4.45 20.67 -0.29
C THR A 113 5.27 21.36 0.80
N SER A 114 4.58 22.07 1.71
CA SER A 114 5.20 22.65 2.90
C SER A 114 5.35 21.66 4.06
N HIS A 115 5.14 20.36 3.84
CA HIS A 115 5.29 19.34 4.88
C HIS A 115 6.76 19.06 5.16
N SER A 116 7.07 18.79 6.44
CA SER A 116 8.41 18.38 6.86
C SER A 116 8.75 16.98 6.36
N VAL A 117 10.02 16.78 5.98
CA VAL A 117 10.58 15.47 5.64
C VAL A 117 10.37 14.50 6.82
N PRO A 118 9.94 13.25 6.57
CA PRO A 118 9.68 12.31 7.64
C PRO A 118 10.96 11.94 8.41
N SER A 119 10.82 11.83 9.73
CA SER A 119 11.89 11.43 10.65
C SER A 119 11.40 10.31 11.57
N VAL A 120 12.33 9.45 11.97
CA VAL A 120 12.06 8.36 12.93
C VAL A 120 11.58 8.94 14.27
N CYS A 121 12.20 10.04 14.71
CA CYS A 121 11.78 10.81 15.88
C CYS A 121 10.87 11.96 15.44
N GLY A 122 9.61 11.64 15.14
CA GLY A 122 8.60 12.62 14.74
C GLY A 122 8.21 13.60 15.85
N GLN A 123 7.61 14.71 15.46
CA GLN A 123 7.02 15.72 16.35
C GLN A 123 5.62 15.30 16.81
N ALA A 124 5.09 15.94 17.86
CA ALA A 124 3.73 15.68 18.33
C ALA A 124 2.66 15.85 17.23
N ARG A 125 2.91 16.76 16.27
CA ARG A 125 2.05 16.95 15.11
C ARG A 125 2.00 15.71 14.21
N ASP A 126 3.12 15.02 13.99
CA ASP A 126 3.16 13.83 13.14
C ASP A 126 2.24 12.73 13.67
N LYS A 127 2.12 12.61 15.01
CA LYS A 127 1.18 11.67 15.65
C LYS A 127 -0.28 11.98 15.29
N ALA A 128 -0.65 13.26 15.24
CA ALA A 128 -2.00 13.68 14.87
C ALA A 128 -2.23 13.51 13.36
N GLU A 129 -1.27 13.93 12.53
CA GLU A 129 -1.37 13.82 11.07
C GLU A 129 -1.49 12.36 10.61
N LEU A 130 -0.89 11.40 11.32
CA LEU A 130 -1.06 9.96 11.06
C LEU A 130 -2.54 9.56 10.92
N PHE A 131 -3.37 9.85 11.92
CA PHE A 131 -4.78 9.49 11.90
C PHE A 131 -5.59 10.36 10.93
N ARG A 132 -5.20 11.64 10.76
CA ARG A 132 -5.82 12.53 9.78
C ARG A 132 -5.60 12.05 8.35
N GLU A 133 -4.38 11.62 8.00
CA GLU A 133 -4.06 11.08 6.69
C GLU A 133 -4.86 9.79 6.42
N ARG A 134 -4.91 8.85 7.38
CA ARG A 134 -5.74 7.64 7.26
C ARG A 134 -7.22 7.98 7.00
N TYR A 135 -7.78 8.93 7.73
CA TYR A 135 -9.14 9.42 7.49
C TYR A 135 -9.31 10.02 6.09
N ILE A 136 -8.43 10.95 5.69
CA ILE A 136 -8.53 11.69 4.43
C ILE A 136 -8.51 10.74 3.23
N ILE A 137 -7.66 9.72 3.26
CA ILE A 137 -7.54 8.72 2.18
C ILE A 137 -8.82 7.90 2.04
N LEU A 138 -9.43 7.50 3.15
CA LEU A 138 -10.68 6.74 3.13
C LEU A 138 -11.85 7.63 2.73
N HIS A 139 -11.89 8.87 3.24
CA HIS A 139 -12.90 9.86 2.93
C HIS A 139 -12.93 10.17 1.42
N GLN A 140 -11.77 10.48 0.82
CA GLN A 140 -11.70 10.75 -0.63
C GLN A 140 -12.06 9.53 -1.48
N ARG A 141 -11.81 8.31 -0.99
CA ARG A 141 -12.20 7.05 -1.65
C ARG A 141 -13.71 6.86 -1.63
N ILE A 142 -14.35 7.11 -0.49
CA ILE A 142 -15.81 7.00 -0.34
C ILE A 142 -16.54 7.99 -1.25
N HIS A 143 -16.10 9.24 -1.30
CA HIS A 143 -16.74 10.26 -2.16
C HIS A 143 -16.69 9.95 -3.66
N ARG A 144 -15.82 9.02 -4.08
CA ARG A 144 -15.72 8.53 -5.46
C ARG A 144 -16.52 7.25 -5.71
N HIS A 145 -17.07 6.64 -4.66
CA HIS A 145 -17.93 5.47 -4.79
C HIS A 145 -19.32 5.85 -5.31
N GLU A 146 -19.91 5.01 -6.18
CA GLU A 146 -21.18 5.32 -6.86
C GLU A 146 -22.33 5.65 -5.89
N LEU A 147 -22.36 4.97 -4.73
CA LEU A 147 -23.37 5.16 -3.70
C LEU A 147 -23.28 6.51 -2.97
N PHE A 148 -22.14 7.20 -3.02
CA PHE A 148 -21.88 8.44 -2.30
C PHE A 148 -21.62 9.64 -3.22
N THR A 149 -21.57 9.40 -4.54
CA THR A 149 -21.31 10.46 -5.53
C THR A 149 -22.58 11.32 -5.68
N PRO A 150 -22.50 12.66 -5.55
CA PRO A 150 -23.68 13.52 -5.70
C PRO A 150 -24.36 13.36 -7.07
N PRO A 151 -25.69 13.54 -7.19
CA PRO A 151 -26.38 13.50 -8.47
C PRO A 151 -25.83 14.57 -9.41
N VAL A 152 -25.56 14.19 -10.67
CA VAL A 152 -25.12 15.11 -11.72
C VAL A 152 -26.31 16.00 -12.09
N ILE A 153 -26.13 17.31 -12.01
CA ILE A 153 -27.16 18.30 -12.32
C ILE A 153 -27.53 18.17 -13.81
N GLY A 154 -28.79 17.85 -14.12
CA GLY A 154 -29.32 17.79 -15.48
C GLY A 154 -29.59 16.39 -16.07
N LEU A 155 -29.23 15.31 -15.36
CA LEU A 155 -29.71 13.96 -15.65
C LEU A 155 -30.98 13.69 -14.82
N ALA A 156 -31.97 13.02 -15.42
CA ALA A 156 -33.15 12.56 -14.69
C ALA A 156 -32.68 11.74 -13.47
N ALA A 157 -33.26 12.00 -12.30
CA ALA A 157 -32.98 11.22 -11.11
C ALA A 157 -33.24 9.75 -11.47
N ASP A 158 -32.21 8.92 -11.36
CA ASP A 158 -32.35 7.48 -11.54
C ASP A 158 -33.26 6.98 -10.40
N GLU A 159 -34.55 6.82 -10.69
CA GLU A 159 -35.59 6.41 -9.74
C GLU A 159 -35.30 4.97 -9.27
N GLY A 160 -34.44 4.82 -8.27
CA GLY A 160 -34.17 3.52 -7.67
C GLY A 160 -32.86 3.35 -6.89
N ARG A 161 -31.91 4.28 -6.93
CA ARG A 161 -30.66 4.19 -6.14
C ARG A 161 -30.66 5.21 -5.01
N ASN A 162 -30.91 4.76 -3.78
CA ASN A 162 -30.70 5.58 -2.58
C ASN A 162 -29.22 5.97 -2.51
N LYS A 163 -28.94 7.25 -2.77
CA LYS A 163 -27.60 7.82 -2.59
C LYS A 163 -27.41 8.19 -1.13
N PHE A 164 -26.28 7.82 -0.57
CA PHE A 164 -25.92 8.13 0.80
C PHE A 164 -25.14 9.44 0.86
N GLN A 165 -25.47 10.28 1.85
CA GLN A 165 -24.72 11.51 2.13
C GLN A 165 -24.04 11.38 3.48
N LEU A 166 -22.71 11.54 3.48
CA LEU A 166 -21.94 11.58 4.72
C LEU A 166 -22.20 12.87 5.48
N LYS A 167 -22.38 12.77 6.79
CA LYS A 167 -22.35 13.89 7.73
C LYS A 167 -21.06 13.85 8.55
N THR A 168 -20.59 15.02 8.95
CA THR A 168 -19.48 15.18 9.89
C THR A 168 -19.98 15.05 11.33
N VAL A 169 -19.08 14.74 12.26
CA VAL A 169 -19.41 14.65 13.69
C VAL A 169 -19.87 16.01 14.22
N GLU A 170 -19.24 17.11 13.81
CA GLU A 170 -19.70 18.47 14.17
C GLU A 170 -21.15 18.74 13.76
N ALA A 171 -21.59 18.21 12.60
CA ALA A 171 -22.96 18.42 12.13
C ALA A 171 -23.98 17.67 12.99
N LEU A 172 -23.58 16.56 13.61
CA LEU A 172 -24.39 15.89 14.63
C LEU A 172 -24.43 16.71 15.91
N LEU A 173 -23.27 17.09 16.45
CA LEU A 173 -23.14 17.83 17.71
C LEU A 173 -23.78 19.23 17.67
N GLY A 174 -23.84 19.85 16.49
CA GLY A 174 -24.52 21.13 16.27
C GLY A 174 -26.04 21.01 16.18
N SER A 175 -26.60 19.80 16.06
CA SER A 175 -28.04 19.59 15.98
C SER A 175 -28.66 19.53 17.37
N THR A 176 -29.64 20.41 17.62
CA THR A 176 -30.46 20.36 18.84
C THR A 176 -31.68 19.45 18.71
N THR A 177 -31.97 18.96 17.50
CA THR A 177 -33.09 18.06 17.21
C THR A 177 -32.59 16.66 16.93
N LYS A 178 -33.45 15.66 17.18
CA LYS A 178 -33.22 14.28 16.74
C LYS A 178 -32.96 14.27 15.23
N LEU A 179 -31.80 13.72 14.84
CA LEU A 179 -31.52 13.42 13.45
C LEU A 179 -31.88 11.96 13.22
N GLY A 180 -32.68 11.69 12.18
CA GLY A 180 -33.04 10.33 11.75
C GLY A 180 -31.85 9.61 11.11
N GLU A 181 -32.05 8.96 9.98
CA GLU A 181 -31.02 8.21 9.26
C GLU A 181 -29.84 9.12 8.89
N VAL A 182 -28.67 8.86 9.49
CA VAL A 182 -27.41 9.54 9.23
C VAL A 182 -26.29 8.53 9.09
N ILE A 183 -25.37 8.81 8.17
CA ILE A 183 -24.16 8.01 7.95
C ILE A 183 -22.96 8.90 8.21
N VAL A 184 -22.07 8.44 9.09
CA VAL A 184 -20.84 9.15 9.45
C VAL A 184 -19.65 8.24 9.19
N LEU A 185 -18.65 8.77 8.48
CA LEU A 185 -17.32 8.18 8.45
C LEU A 185 -16.55 8.65 9.67
N GLY A 186 -16.01 7.72 10.45
CA GLY A 186 -15.12 8.07 11.56
C GLY A 186 -14.32 6.89 12.09
N MET A 187 -13.36 7.20 12.94
CA MET A 187 -12.50 6.26 13.65
C MET A 187 -13.18 5.82 14.94
N ILE A 188 -13.19 4.52 15.21
CA ILE A 188 -13.65 3.98 16.50
C ILE A 188 -12.56 4.22 17.55
N THR A 189 -12.90 4.88 18.65
CA THR A 189 -11.99 5.11 19.79
C THR A 189 -12.63 4.72 21.11
N GLN A 190 -11.80 4.31 22.08
CA GLN A 190 -12.24 4.03 23.44
C GLN A 190 -11.61 5.03 24.42
N LEU A 191 -12.25 6.20 24.57
CA LEU A 191 -11.73 7.27 25.44
C LEU A 191 -11.94 6.98 26.93
N LYS A 192 -12.94 6.16 27.26
CA LYS A 192 -13.26 5.73 28.64
C LYS A 192 -13.57 4.24 28.63
N GLU A 193 -13.22 3.56 29.71
CA GLU A 193 -13.52 2.13 29.87
C GLU A 193 -15.01 1.84 29.61
N GLY A 194 -15.30 0.86 28.76
CA GLY A 194 -16.67 0.51 28.34
C GLY A 194 -17.44 1.54 27.50
N LYS A 195 -16.87 2.69 27.13
CA LYS A 195 -17.54 3.71 26.30
C LYS A 195 -16.78 3.97 25.00
N PHE A 196 -17.43 3.68 23.89
CA PHE A 196 -16.92 3.90 22.55
C PHE A 196 -17.35 5.24 21.99
N PHE A 197 -16.50 5.80 21.15
CA PHE A 197 -16.71 7.06 20.46
C PHE A 197 -16.40 6.88 18.97
N LEU A 198 -17.00 7.75 18.16
CA LEU A 198 -16.68 7.92 16.76
C LEU A 198 -16.00 9.28 16.59
N GLU A 199 -14.81 9.29 16.02
CA GLU A 199 -13.99 10.49 15.87
C GLU A 199 -13.71 10.77 14.38
N ASP A 200 -13.89 12.02 13.95
CA ASP A 200 -13.48 12.50 12.64
C ASP A 200 -12.57 13.74 12.78
N LEU A 201 -12.33 14.48 11.69
CA LEU A 201 -11.50 15.68 11.74
C LEU A 201 -12.12 16.85 12.52
N THR A 202 -13.42 16.78 12.82
CA THR A 202 -14.25 17.87 13.36
C THR A 202 -14.60 17.66 14.84
N GLY A 203 -14.64 16.42 15.32
CA GLY A 203 -14.88 16.13 16.73
C GLY A 203 -15.09 14.66 17.04
N SER A 204 -15.61 14.40 18.24
CA SER A 204 -15.91 13.06 18.76
C SER A 204 -17.32 12.96 19.31
N VAL A 205 -18.07 11.91 18.97
CA VAL A 205 -19.43 11.64 19.48
C VAL A 205 -19.51 10.28 20.17
N GLN A 206 -20.23 10.20 21.29
CA GLN A 206 -20.40 8.93 22.02
C GLN A 206 -21.28 7.98 21.21
N LEU A 207 -20.89 6.71 21.13
CA LEU A 207 -21.60 5.67 20.40
C LEU A 207 -22.45 4.81 21.33
N ASN A 208 -23.61 4.38 20.81
CA ASN A 208 -24.34 3.22 21.30
C ASN A 208 -24.37 2.15 20.19
N LEU A 209 -23.74 1.00 20.44
CA LEU A 209 -23.39 0.01 19.43
C LEU A 209 -24.44 -1.11 19.34
N SER A 210 -25.06 -1.32 18.17
CA SER A 210 -26.02 -2.42 17.97
C SER A 210 -25.51 -3.53 17.03
N MET A 211 -25.33 -3.32 15.73
CA MET A 211 -24.96 -4.38 14.76
C MET A 211 -23.69 -4.06 13.95
N PHE A 212 -22.99 -5.11 13.52
CA PHE A 212 -21.75 -5.05 12.75
C PHE A 212 -21.88 -5.92 11.49
N HIS A 213 -21.45 -5.40 10.32
CA HIS A 213 -21.31 -6.21 9.11
C HIS A 213 -20.07 -7.13 9.20
N SER A 214 -19.75 -7.88 8.12
CA SER A 214 -18.54 -8.71 8.12
C SER A 214 -17.27 -7.86 8.14
N GLY A 215 -16.39 -8.14 9.12
CA GLY A 215 -15.08 -7.52 9.30
C GLY A 215 -14.52 -7.79 10.71
N LEU A 216 -13.24 -7.54 10.92
CA LEU A 216 -12.63 -7.48 12.25
C LEU A 216 -12.61 -6.03 12.73
N TYR A 217 -13.64 -5.61 13.45
CA TYR A 217 -13.75 -4.23 13.94
C TYR A 217 -12.92 -4.06 15.20
N THR A 218 -11.80 -3.37 15.09
CA THR A 218 -10.92 -3.05 16.23
C THR A 218 -11.01 -1.58 16.60
N GLU A 219 -10.46 -1.21 17.75
CA GLU A 219 -10.17 0.21 18.00
C GLU A 219 -9.23 0.75 16.91
N SER A 220 -9.37 2.03 16.57
CA SER A 220 -8.67 2.73 15.47
C SER A 220 -9.04 2.28 14.05
N CYS A 221 -10.02 1.39 13.87
CA CYS A 221 -10.62 1.16 12.56
C CYS A 221 -11.52 2.32 12.16
N PHE A 222 -11.46 2.71 10.88
CA PHE A 222 -12.39 3.65 10.27
C PHE A 222 -13.62 2.91 9.74
N VAL A 223 -14.80 3.41 10.08
CA VAL A 223 -16.07 2.77 9.77
C VAL A 223 -17.06 3.78 9.21
N LEU A 224 -17.98 3.27 8.40
CA LEU A 224 -19.24 3.91 8.07
C LEU A 224 -20.25 3.46 9.13
N ALA A 225 -20.63 4.39 9.98
CA ALA A 225 -21.63 4.18 11.03
C ALA A 225 -22.97 4.76 10.58
N GLU A 226 -23.96 3.90 10.39
CA GLU A 226 -25.32 4.27 10.03
C GLU A 226 -26.22 4.21 11.27
N GLY A 227 -27.05 5.23 11.49
CA GLY A 227 -27.94 5.25 12.64
C GLY A 227 -28.71 6.55 12.80
N TRP A 228 -29.10 6.87 14.03
CA TRP A 228 -29.76 8.13 14.39
C TRP A 228 -29.05 8.82 15.56
N TYR A 229 -29.17 10.15 15.64
CA TYR A 229 -28.54 10.95 16.68
C TYR A 229 -29.58 11.65 17.55
N GLU A 230 -29.46 11.48 18.86
CA GLU A 230 -30.38 12.02 19.87
C GLU A 230 -29.61 12.24 21.18
N ASP A 231 -29.90 13.33 21.89
CA ASP A 231 -29.37 13.61 23.23
C ASP A 231 -27.84 13.44 23.38
N SER A 232 -27.06 13.94 22.41
CA SER A 232 -25.59 13.83 22.40
C SER A 232 -25.02 12.43 22.23
N VAL A 233 -25.85 11.45 21.86
CA VAL A 233 -25.45 10.06 21.61
C VAL A 233 -25.79 9.67 20.18
N PHE A 234 -24.84 9.04 19.50
CA PHE A 234 -25.06 8.45 18.18
C PHE A 234 -25.43 6.97 18.32
N HIS A 235 -26.68 6.64 18.01
CA HIS A 235 -27.22 5.30 18.08
C HIS A 235 -27.00 4.58 16.75
N VAL A 236 -25.98 3.74 16.70
CA VAL A 236 -25.56 3.08 15.47
C VAL A 236 -26.41 1.83 15.26
N SER A 237 -27.10 1.79 14.13
CA SER A 237 -27.85 0.63 13.62
C SER A 237 -26.92 -0.39 12.99
N ALA A 238 -25.98 0.07 12.16
CA ALA A 238 -25.02 -0.81 11.48
C ALA A 238 -23.65 -0.14 11.32
N PHE A 239 -22.59 -0.95 11.51
CA PHE A 239 -21.25 -0.62 11.08
C PHE A 239 -20.89 -1.35 9.80
N GLY A 240 -20.46 -0.58 8.79
CA GLY A 240 -19.78 -1.08 7.61
C GLY A 240 -18.36 -0.53 7.53
N PHE A 241 -17.50 -1.19 6.77
CA PHE A 241 -16.24 -0.58 6.38
C PHE A 241 -16.41 0.30 5.14
N PRO A 242 -15.55 1.32 4.96
CA PRO A 242 -15.42 2.03 3.69
C PRO A 242 -15.23 1.03 2.53
N PRO A 243 -15.96 1.15 1.42
CA PRO A 243 -15.85 0.23 0.28
C PRO A 243 -14.43 0.22 -0.28
N ILE A 244 -13.93 -0.96 -0.66
CA ILE A 244 -12.60 -1.16 -1.25
C ILE A 244 -12.63 -0.56 -2.66
N GLU A 245 -11.63 0.25 -3.00
CA GLU A 245 -11.47 0.79 -4.36
C GLU A 245 -10.47 -0.05 -5.13
N PRO A 246 -10.87 -0.70 -6.25
CA PRO A 246 -9.94 -1.43 -7.09
C PRO A 246 -8.80 -0.56 -7.59
N SER A 247 -7.68 -1.22 -7.86
CA SER A 247 -6.47 -0.59 -8.36
C SER A 247 -6.68 0.10 -9.72
N SER A 248 -7.54 -0.46 -10.58
CA SER A 248 -7.98 0.12 -11.86
C SER A 248 -8.73 1.44 -11.69
N THR A 249 -9.70 1.51 -10.78
CA THR A 249 -10.46 2.73 -10.45
C THR A 249 -9.55 3.82 -9.89
N THR A 250 -8.60 3.45 -9.04
CA THR A 250 -7.62 4.39 -8.48
C THR A 250 -6.79 5.03 -9.59
N ARG A 251 -6.27 4.22 -10.52
CA ARG A 251 -5.48 4.69 -11.67
C ARG A 251 -6.29 5.47 -12.70
N ALA A 252 -7.55 5.13 -12.90
CA ALA A 252 -8.44 5.92 -13.76
C ALA A 252 -8.59 7.36 -13.25
N TYR A 253 -8.50 7.58 -11.94
CA TYR A 253 -8.65 8.91 -11.33
C TYR A 253 -7.33 9.67 -11.18
N PHE A 254 -6.27 8.99 -10.71
CA PHE A 254 -4.98 9.63 -10.43
C PHE A 254 -3.92 9.42 -11.52
N GLY A 255 -4.29 8.76 -12.62
CA GLY A 255 -3.38 8.45 -13.71
C GLY A 255 -2.26 7.48 -13.31
N ASN A 256 -1.08 7.68 -13.90
CA ASN A 256 0.05 6.77 -13.80
C ASN A 256 1.08 7.16 -12.72
N MET A 257 0.63 7.81 -11.65
CA MET A 257 1.50 8.16 -10.53
C MET A 257 2.08 6.91 -9.86
N ASN A 258 3.40 6.86 -9.64
CA ASN A 258 4.03 5.75 -8.94
C ASN A 258 3.89 5.86 -7.41
N PHE A 259 2.75 5.41 -6.87
CA PHE A 259 2.54 5.28 -5.43
C PHE A 259 3.33 4.14 -4.79
N PHE A 260 3.72 3.15 -5.60
CA PHE A 260 4.35 1.92 -5.11
C PHE A 260 5.83 2.13 -4.76
N GLY A 261 6.53 2.94 -5.55
CA GLY A 261 7.96 3.24 -5.41
C GLY A 261 8.82 2.48 -6.41
N GLY A 262 10.13 2.51 -6.19
CA GLY A 262 11.12 1.90 -7.08
C GLY A 262 11.65 2.86 -8.16
N PRO A 263 12.46 2.35 -9.11
CA PRO A 263 13.20 3.19 -10.05
C PRO A 263 12.32 3.94 -11.06
N SER A 264 11.15 3.41 -11.39
CA SER A 264 10.25 4.01 -12.37
C SER A 264 9.60 5.29 -11.83
N THR A 265 9.53 6.33 -12.66
CA THR A 265 8.82 7.58 -12.33
C THR A 265 7.29 7.43 -12.46
N ILE A 266 6.84 6.46 -13.27
CA ILE A 266 5.44 6.13 -13.50
C ILE A 266 5.07 4.76 -12.90
N ALA A 267 3.79 4.52 -12.65
CA ALA A 267 3.31 3.24 -12.15
C ALA A 267 3.65 2.12 -13.15
N VAL A 268 4.29 1.04 -12.67
CA VAL A 268 4.70 -0.10 -13.51
C VAL A 268 3.53 -0.81 -14.19
N LYS A 269 2.33 -0.72 -13.61
CA LYS A 269 1.08 -1.26 -14.18
C LYS A 269 0.68 -0.59 -15.51
N ALA A 270 1.23 0.59 -15.81
CA ALA A 270 0.99 1.29 -17.06
C ALA A 270 1.94 0.84 -18.19
N SER A 271 2.99 0.07 -17.88
CA SER A 271 3.96 -0.40 -18.87
C SER A 271 3.45 -1.67 -19.55
N THR A 272 3.10 -1.54 -20.83
CA THR A 272 2.72 -2.66 -21.70
C THR A 272 3.87 -3.64 -21.92
N LYS A 273 5.11 -3.12 -21.97
CA LYS A 273 6.33 -3.92 -22.11
C LYS A 273 6.59 -4.81 -20.90
N LEU A 274 6.48 -4.26 -19.68
CA LEU A 274 6.60 -5.06 -18.46
C LEU A 274 5.48 -6.11 -18.39
N LYS A 275 4.26 -5.75 -18.81
CA LYS A 275 3.15 -6.69 -18.86
C LYS A 275 3.40 -7.85 -19.84
N GLN A 276 3.98 -7.58 -21.01
CA GLN A 276 4.38 -8.61 -21.96
C GLN A 276 5.46 -9.53 -21.39
N LEU A 277 6.51 -8.98 -20.77
CA LEU A 277 7.58 -9.78 -20.14
C LEU A 277 7.06 -10.68 -19.01
N GLU A 278 6.05 -10.23 -18.26
CA GLU A 278 5.37 -11.02 -17.23
C GLU A 278 4.63 -12.22 -17.80
N GLU A 279 3.96 -12.04 -18.94
CA GLU A 279 3.18 -13.10 -19.61
C GLU A 279 4.10 -14.11 -20.33
N GLU A 280 5.22 -13.64 -20.88
CA GLU A 280 6.21 -14.50 -21.54
C GLU A 280 7.00 -15.36 -20.54
N ASN A 281 7.26 -14.87 -19.33
CA ASN A 281 8.01 -15.59 -18.30
C ASN A 281 7.12 -16.50 -17.44
N VAL A 282 6.57 -17.54 -18.07
CA VAL A 282 5.66 -18.49 -17.42
C VAL A 282 6.30 -19.27 -16.25
N ASP A 283 7.62 -19.49 -16.31
CA ASP A 283 8.39 -20.21 -15.30
C ASP A 283 8.78 -19.34 -14.10
N ALA A 284 8.43 -18.05 -14.13
CA ALA A 284 8.66 -17.18 -12.98
C ALA A 284 7.88 -17.71 -11.77
N MET A 285 8.56 -17.79 -10.63
CA MET A 285 7.94 -18.24 -9.39
C MET A 285 8.62 -17.64 -8.16
N PHE A 286 7.80 -17.37 -7.14
CA PHE A 286 8.18 -16.79 -5.87
C PHE A 286 7.83 -17.77 -4.75
N VAL A 287 8.86 -18.30 -4.09
CA VAL A 287 8.69 -19.21 -2.94
C VAL A 287 8.67 -18.38 -1.66
N ILE A 288 7.61 -18.51 -0.86
CA ILE A 288 7.32 -17.66 0.30
C ILE A 288 7.30 -18.52 1.56
N ILE A 289 8.19 -18.18 2.51
CA ILE A 289 8.33 -18.89 3.79
C ILE A 289 8.32 -17.88 4.93
N SER A 290 7.72 -18.23 6.07
CA SER A 290 7.67 -17.41 7.28
C SER A 290 8.10 -18.21 8.52
N ASP A 291 8.62 -17.52 9.54
CA ASP A 291 9.22 -18.13 10.73
C ASP A 291 10.29 -19.16 10.39
N LEU A 292 11.26 -18.73 9.58
CA LEU A 292 12.38 -19.55 9.16
C LEU A 292 13.44 -19.67 10.29
N TRP A 293 13.17 -20.50 11.30
CA TRP A 293 14.08 -20.70 12.44
C TRP A 293 15.35 -21.46 12.02
N LEU A 294 16.39 -20.70 11.66
CA LEU A 294 17.66 -21.22 11.13
C LEU A 294 18.54 -21.93 12.18
N ASP A 295 18.18 -21.82 13.46
CA ASP A 295 18.78 -22.55 14.57
C ASP A 295 18.20 -23.96 14.75
N SER A 296 17.12 -24.30 14.03
CA SER A 296 16.55 -25.65 14.04
C SER A 296 17.17 -26.53 12.95
N VAL A 297 17.68 -27.69 13.38
CA VAL A 297 18.25 -28.71 12.46
C VAL A 297 17.20 -29.20 11.48
N GLU A 298 15.98 -29.49 11.96
CA GLU A 298 14.87 -29.94 11.12
C GLU A 298 14.52 -28.91 10.03
N VAL A 299 14.59 -27.61 10.34
CA VAL A 299 14.33 -26.55 9.36
C VAL A 299 15.39 -26.56 8.27
N LEU A 300 16.68 -26.66 8.61
CA LEU A 300 17.77 -26.71 7.63
C LEU A 300 17.67 -27.95 6.74
N GLU A 301 17.36 -29.12 7.31
CA GLU A 301 17.13 -30.36 6.53
C GLU A 301 16.00 -30.17 5.50
N LYS A 302 14.89 -29.55 5.89
CA LYS A 302 13.77 -29.31 4.98
C LYS A 302 14.07 -28.24 3.93
N ILE A 303 14.88 -27.23 4.24
CA ILE A 303 15.40 -26.29 3.25
C ILE A 303 16.29 -27.01 2.24
N GLN A 304 17.14 -27.95 2.68
CA GLN A 304 17.95 -28.78 1.79
C GLN A 304 17.08 -29.61 0.83
N THR A 305 16.05 -30.28 1.35
CA THR A 305 15.06 -31.02 0.54
C THR A 305 14.38 -30.10 -0.47
N MET A 306 13.99 -28.91 -0.05
CA MET A 306 13.37 -27.90 -0.92
C MET A 306 14.32 -27.46 -2.05
N PHE A 307 15.57 -27.12 -1.74
CA PHE A 307 16.54 -26.72 -2.76
C PHE A 307 16.89 -27.87 -3.71
N SER A 308 16.97 -29.09 -3.21
CA SER A 308 17.11 -30.29 -4.05
C SER A 308 15.92 -30.43 -5.01
N GLY A 309 14.69 -30.24 -4.52
CA GLY A 309 13.47 -30.28 -5.34
C GLY A 309 13.42 -29.19 -6.41
N TYR A 310 13.89 -27.98 -6.11
CA TYR A 310 13.94 -26.86 -7.06
C TYR A 310 15.22 -26.82 -7.90
N SER A 311 16.19 -27.71 -7.70
CA SER A 311 17.46 -27.64 -8.41
C SER A 311 17.32 -27.78 -9.93
N THR A 312 16.27 -28.46 -10.40
CA THR A 312 15.93 -28.63 -11.82
C THR A 312 15.26 -27.38 -12.43
N MET A 313 14.46 -26.67 -11.64
CA MET A 313 13.76 -25.45 -12.03
C MET A 313 13.88 -24.45 -10.88
N PRO A 314 14.99 -23.68 -10.82
CA PRO A 314 15.24 -22.77 -9.70
C PRO A 314 14.24 -21.60 -9.73
N PRO A 315 13.60 -21.25 -8.60
CA PRO A 315 12.64 -20.17 -8.58
C PRO A 315 13.30 -18.82 -8.81
N THR A 316 12.52 -17.86 -9.30
CA THR A 316 12.99 -16.48 -9.50
C THR A 316 13.42 -15.85 -8.18
N CYS A 317 12.64 -16.09 -7.12
CA CYS A 317 12.92 -15.53 -5.81
C CYS A 317 12.46 -16.45 -4.66
N PHE A 318 13.28 -16.54 -3.63
CA PHE A 318 12.87 -16.99 -2.30
C PHE A 318 12.62 -15.75 -1.41
N ILE A 319 11.45 -15.65 -0.83
CA ILE A 319 11.07 -14.63 0.16
C ILE A 319 11.06 -15.32 1.53
N PHE A 320 12.12 -15.10 2.29
CA PHE A 320 12.28 -15.61 3.65
C PHE A 320 11.88 -14.53 4.64
N CYS A 321 10.71 -14.71 5.25
CA CYS A 321 10.24 -13.88 6.34
C CYS A 321 10.73 -14.48 7.67
N GLY A 322 11.18 -13.60 8.57
CA GLY A 322 11.53 -13.96 9.93
C GLY A 322 10.33 -14.52 10.72
N ASN A 323 10.45 -14.85 11.99
CA ASN A 323 11.67 -14.73 12.80
C ASN A 323 12.73 -15.75 12.34
N PHE A 324 14.00 -15.38 12.36
CA PHE A 324 15.11 -16.24 11.89
C PHE A 324 15.72 -17.12 12.98
N SER A 325 15.26 -16.99 14.22
CA SER A 325 15.65 -17.84 15.35
C SER A 325 14.43 -18.20 16.18
N SER A 326 14.41 -19.44 16.69
CA SER A 326 13.40 -19.93 17.62
C SER A 326 13.52 -19.33 19.04
N ALA A 327 14.72 -18.89 19.41
CA ALA A 327 15.06 -18.35 20.73
C ALA A 327 15.58 -16.91 20.62
N PRO A 328 14.70 -15.89 20.53
CA PRO A 328 15.08 -14.50 20.31
C PRO A 328 15.66 -13.80 21.55
N TYR A 329 16.12 -14.55 22.55
CA TYR A 329 16.56 -14.03 23.84
C TYR A 329 18.01 -14.39 24.12
N GLY A 330 18.75 -13.45 24.72
CA GLY A 330 20.06 -13.71 25.29
C GLY A 330 21.18 -12.88 24.69
N LYS A 331 22.30 -12.79 25.44
CA LYS A 331 23.47 -11.98 25.06
C LYS A 331 24.17 -12.47 23.79
N SER A 332 23.94 -13.71 23.39
CA SER A 332 24.53 -14.36 22.22
C SER A 332 23.62 -14.38 21.00
N GLN A 333 22.43 -13.73 21.03
CA GLN A 333 21.46 -13.78 19.92
C GLN A 333 22.09 -13.41 18.57
N ILE A 334 22.82 -12.29 18.50
CA ILE A 334 23.48 -11.84 17.26
C ILE A 334 24.53 -12.85 16.80
N LYS A 335 25.30 -13.43 17.74
CA LYS A 335 26.33 -14.42 17.41
C LYS A 335 25.70 -15.69 16.85
N SER A 336 24.65 -16.20 17.50
CA SER A 336 23.91 -17.38 17.05
C SER A 336 23.29 -17.15 15.66
N LEU A 337 22.68 -15.98 15.43
CA LEU A 337 22.10 -15.65 14.13
C LEU A 337 23.16 -15.61 13.01
N LYS A 338 24.37 -15.09 13.29
CA LYS A 338 25.49 -15.13 12.33
C LYS A 338 25.88 -16.57 11.98
N GLU A 339 25.98 -17.43 12.98
CA GLU A 339 26.31 -18.86 12.79
C GLU A 339 25.21 -19.56 11.97
N SER A 340 23.94 -19.29 12.25
CA SER A 340 22.80 -19.82 11.50
C SER A 340 22.74 -19.31 10.06
N LEU A 341 22.99 -18.02 9.82
CA LEU A 341 23.10 -17.47 8.46
C LEU A 341 24.27 -18.10 7.70
N LYS A 342 25.40 -18.36 8.37
CA LYS A 342 26.53 -19.05 7.75
C LYS A 342 26.15 -20.46 7.30
N ALA A 343 25.45 -21.22 8.14
CA ALA A 343 24.96 -22.55 7.77
C ALA A 343 23.99 -22.50 6.58
N LEU A 344 23.09 -21.52 6.53
CA LEU A 344 22.23 -21.31 5.37
C LEU A 344 23.03 -20.96 4.11
N ALA A 345 24.06 -20.13 4.22
CA ALA A 345 24.93 -19.78 3.10
C ALA A 345 25.71 -20.99 2.58
N ASP A 346 26.21 -21.85 3.47
CA ASP A 346 26.83 -23.13 3.11
C ASP A 346 25.87 -23.98 2.27
N LEU A 347 24.64 -24.15 2.76
CA LEU A 347 23.60 -24.94 2.11
C LEU A 347 23.18 -24.37 0.74
N ILE A 348 23.10 -23.05 0.59
CA ILE A 348 22.86 -22.41 -0.73
C ILE A 348 24.03 -22.67 -1.67
N CYS A 349 25.28 -22.54 -1.20
CA CYS A 349 26.48 -22.78 -2.01
C CYS A 349 26.59 -24.24 -2.49
N GLU A 350 26.08 -25.19 -1.71
CA GLU A 350 25.99 -26.62 -2.07
C GLU A 350 25.01 -26.91 -3.22
N HIS A 351 24.12 -25.96 -3.55
CA HIS A 351 23.16 -26.06 -4.66
C HIS A 351 23.45 -25.01 -5.75
N PRO A 352 24.41 -25.24 -6.67
CA PRO A 352 24.84 -24.24 -7.63
C PRO A 352 23.74 -23.70 -8.53
N SER A 353 22.76 -24.52 -8.93
CA SER A 353 21.66 -24.06 -9.80
C SER A 353 20.81 -22.99 -9.12
N ILE A 354 20.50 -23.18 -7.84
CA ILE A 354 19.80 -22.22 -6.99
C ILE A 354 20.66 -20.98 -6.75
N HIS A 355 21.93 -21.17 -6.36
CA HIS A 355 22.84 -20.08 -6.01
C HIS A 355 23.02 -19.06 -7.15
N HIS A 356 23.13 -19.52 -8.41
CA HIS A 356 23.36 -18.63 -9.55
C HIS A 356 22.08 -18.05 -10.17
N SER A 357 20.91 -18.64 -9.90
CA SER A 357 19.66 -18.29 -10.61
C SER A 357 18.64 -17.58 -9.72
N SER A 358 18.53 -18.02 -8.46
CA SER A 358 17.52 -17.53 -7.53
C SER A 358 17.99 -16.30 -6.75
N ARG A 359 17.06 -15.37 -6.51
CA ARG A 359 17.26 -14.24 -5.60
C ARG A 359 16.73 -14.60 -4.22
N PHE A 360 17.31 -14.02 -3.17
CA PHE A 360 16.90 -14.24 -1.78
C PHE A 360 16.53 -12.93 -1.12
N VAL A 361 15.28 -12.80 -0.68
CA VAL A 361 14.77 -11.62 0.03
C VAL A 361 14.52 -12.00 1.48
N PHE A 362 15.18 -11.29 2.39
CA PHE A 362 15.04 -11.50 3.83
C PHE A 362 14.23 -10.35 4.44
N VAL A 363 13.05 -10.67 4.95
CA VAL A 363 12.15 -9.71 5.64
C VAL A 363 12.21 -9.98 7.15
N PRO A 364 12.73 -9.05 7.97
CA PRO A 364 12.92 -9.29 9.40
C PRO A 364 11.57 -9.39 10.14
N GLY A 365 11.43 -10.40 10.99
CA GLY A 365 10.26 -10.58 11.85
C GLY A 365 10.29 -9.72 13.12
N PRO A 366 9.20 -9.73 13.92
CA PRO A 366 9.05 -8.93 15.13
C PRO A 366 10.04 -9.27 16.25
N GLU A 367 10.65 -10.47 16.27
CA GLU A 367 11.57 -10.91 17.33
C GLU A 367 13.04 -10.93 16.88
N ASP A 368 13.32 -10.58 15.62
CA ASP A 368 14.68 -10.52 15.09
C ASP A 368 15.48 -9.31 15.64
N PRO A 369 16.83 -9.38 15.64
CA PRO A 369 17.67 -8.28 16.09
C PRO A 369 17.42 -6.99 15.32
N GLY A 370 17.19 -5.89 16.04
CA GLY A 370 16.94 -4.58 15.47
C GLY A 370 16.39 -3.61 16.51
N PRO A 371 15.98 -2.40 16.09
CA PRO A 371 15.20 -1.55 16.98
C PRO A 371 13.91 -2.27 17.39
N SER A 372 13.26 -1.79 18.46
CA SER A 372 12.02 -2.32 19.06
C SER A 372 10.94 -2.75 18.05
N ALA A 373 9.85 -3.38 18.49
CA ALA A 373 8.72 -3.84 17.67
C ALA A 373 7.87 -2.70 17.06
N ILE A 374 8.52 -1.66 16.52
CA ILE A 374 7.95 -0.46 15.91
C ILE A 374 8.07 -0.59 14.40
N LEU A 375 6.99 -0.30 13.66
CA LEU A 375 6.94 -0.34 12.21
C LEU A 375 7.09 1.07 11.58
N PRO A 376 7.62 1.20 10.35
CA PRO A 376 8.39 0.18 9.64
C PRO A 376 9.70 -0.16 10.37
N ARG A 377 10.09 -1.44 10.34
CA ARG A 377 11.35 -1.91 10.91
C ARG A 377 12.46 -1.87 9.85
N PRO A 378 13.68 -1.40 10.18
CA PRO A 378 14.82 -1.48 9.27
C PRO A 378 15.25 -2.93 9.01
N PRO A 379 16.07 -3.16 7.98
CA PRO A 379 16.71 -4.46 7.77
C PRO A 379 17.60 -4.87 8.96
N LEU A 380 17.96 -6.15 8.99
CA LEU A 380 19.03 -6.63 9.86
C LEU A 380 20.31 -5.82 9.61
N ALA A 381 20.99 -5.46 10.69
CA ALA A 381 22.17 -4.63 10.62
C ALA A 381 23.27 -5.28 9.77
N GLU A 382 24.00 -4.47 9.00
CA GLU A 382 24.95 -4.94 8.01
C GLU A 382 26.03 -5.87 8.58
N HIS A 383 26.51 -5.59 9.78
CA HIS A 383 27.51 -6.40 10.46
C HIS A 383 27.03 -7.84 10.75
N ILE A 384 25.71 -8.09 10.73
CA ILE A 384 25.10 -9.43 10.91
C ILE A 384 25.11 -10.18 9.57
N THR A 385 24.87 -9.47 8.47
CA THR A 385 24.55 -10.06 7.16
C THR A 385 25.70 -9.97 6.15
N GLU A 386 26.78 -9.26 6.46
CA GLU A 386 27.92 -9.04 5.56
C GLU A 386 28.54 -10.34 5.04
N GLU A 387 28.87 -11.29 5.92
CA GLU A 387 29.44 -12.59 5.52
C GLU A 387 28.48 -13.37 4.61
N PHE A 388 27.18 -13.33 4.90
CA PHE A 388 26.16 -13.96 4.06
C PHE A 388 26.11 -13.34 2.66
N ARG A 389 26.03 -12.01 2.59
CA ARG A 389 25.94 -11.26 1.32
C ARG A 389 27.17 -11.45 0.42
N GLN A 390 28.35 -11.60 1.02
CA GLN A 390 29.58 -11.90 0.28
C GLN A 390 29.53 -13.28 -0.39
N ARG A 391 28.90 -14.25 0.27
CA ARG A 391 28.79 -15.63 -0.22
C ARG A 391 27.62 -15.85 -1.17
N VAL A 392 26.51 -15.15 -0.93
CA VAL A 392 25.27 -15.22 -1.71
C VAL A 392 24.95 -13.81 -2.24
N PRO A 393 25.55 -13.40 -3.38
CA PRO A 393 25.48 -12.01 -3.85
C PRO A 393 24.08 -11.60 -4.31
N PHE A 394 23.23 -12.55 -4.72
CA PHE A 394 21.83 -12.31 -5.08
C PHE A 394 20.89 -12.31 -3.87
N SER A 395 21.36 -11.80 -2.73
CA SER A 395 20.57 -11.66 -1.51
C SER A 395 20.35 -10.20 -1.11
N VAL A 396 19.16 -9.89 -0.62
CA VAL A 396 18.77 -8.57 -0.14
C VAL A 396 18.06 -8.71 1.20
N PHE A 397 18.63 -8.10 2.23
CA PHE A 397 18.00 -7.93 3.53
C PHE A 397 17.27 -6.58 3.52
N THR A 398 15.94 -6.62 3.63
CA THR A 398 15.08 -5.45 3.46
C THR A 398 14.32 -5.11 4.76
N THR A 399 13.51 -4.07 4.73
CA THR A 399 12.67 -3.62 5.85
C THR A 399 11.48 -4.55 6.09
N ASN A 400 10.76 -4.34 7.19
CA ASN A 400 9.44 -4.93 7.41
C ASN A 400 8.41 -3.83 7.73
N PRO A 401 7.36 -3.62 6.91
CA PRO A 401 7.10 -4.32 5.65
C PRO A 401 8.13 -3.94 4.56
N CYS A 402 8.05 -4.61 3.42
CA CYS A 402 8.73 -4.19 2.19
C CYS A 402 7.79 -4.31 1.00
N ARG A 403 8.20 -3.74 -0.13
CA ARG A 403 7.50 -3.83 -1.41
C ARG A 403 8.40 -4.48 -2.43
N ILE A 404 7.85 -5.42 -3.19
CA ILE A 404 8.51 -6.08 -4.31
C ILE A 404 7.73 -5.69 -5.55
N GLN A 405 8.44 -5.13 -6.52
CA GLN A 405 7.90 -4.90 -7.85
C GLN A 405 8.50 -5.97 -8.77
N TYR A 406 7.62 -6.70 -9.46
CA TYR A 406 8.00 -7.66 -10.48
C TYR A 406 7.18 -7.42 -11.74
N CYS A 407 7.84 -7.08 -12.84
CA CYS A 407 7.18 -6.66 -14.08
C CYS A 407 6.08 -5.61 -13.81
N SER A 408 4.84 -5.88 -14.20
CA SER A 408 3.72 -4.96 -14.00
C SER A 408 3.02 -5.15 -12.64
N GLN A 409 3.54 -6.01 -11.76
CA GLN A 409 2.93 -6.38 -10.49
C GLN A 409 3.53 -5.69 -9.28
N GLU A 410 2.64 -5.42 -8.33
CA GLU A 410 2.90 -4.80 -7.05
C GLU A 410 2.65 -5.83 -5.94
N ILE A 411 3.71 -6.22 -5.20
CA ILE A 411 3.66 -7.21 -4.11
C ILE A 411 4.08 -6.54 -2.80
N VAL A 412 3.19 -6.50 -1.81
CA VAL A 412 3.50 -5.99 -0.47
C VAL A 412 3.78 -7.17 0.46
N VAL A 413 4.88 -7.14 1.21
CA VAL A 413 5.22 -8.20 2.17
C VAL A 413 5.31 -7.61 3.57
N ILE A 414 4.61 -8.23 4.53
CA ILE A 414 4.71 -7.89 5.95
C ILE A 414 4.86 -9.18 6.76
N ARG A 415 5.81 -9.17 7.70
CA ARG A 415 5.97 -10.23 8.71
C ARG A 415 5.48 -9.72 10.06
N GLU A 416 4.28 -10.12 10.46
CA GLU A 416 3.70 -9.72 11.75
C GLU A 416 2.55 -10.67 12.14
N ASP A 417 2.34 -10.86 13.45
CA ASP A 417 1.26 -11.72 13.97
C ASP A 417 -0.07 -10.95 14.08
N LEU A 418 -0.52 -10.40 12.95
CA LEU A 418 -1.63 -9.46 12.85
C LEU A 418 -2.99 -10.09 13.16
N VAL A 419 -3.27 -11.30 12.67
CA VAL A 419 -4.60 -11.93 12.84
C VAL A 419 -4.93 -12.02 14.32
N ASN A 420 -4.00 -12.55 15.11
CA ASN A 420 -4.15 -12.68 16.55
C ASN A 420 -4.19 -11.31 17.27
N LYS A 421 -3.40 -10.32 16.82
CA LYS A 421 -3.44 -8.95 17.37
C LYS A 421 -4.82 -8.31 17.13
N MET A 422 -5.38 -8.46 15.93
CA MET A 422 -6.70 -7.93 15.59
C MET A 422 -7.80 -8.64 16.37
N CYS A 423 -7.82 -9.97 16.39
CA CYS A 423 -8.82 -10.73 17.15
C CYS A 423 -8.86 -10.35 18.64
N ARG A 424 -7.70 -10.12 19.28
CA ARG A 424 -7.63 -9.69 20.69
C ARG A 424 -8.15 -8.28 20.95
N ASN A 425 -8.12 -7.42 19.93
CA ASN A 425 -8.54 -6.01 20.03
C ASN A 425 -9.86 -5.74 19.29
N CYS A 426 -10.56 -6.79 18.86
CA CYS A 426 -11.87 -6.66 18.25
C CYS A 426 -12.89 -6.21 19.30
N LEU A 427 -13.71 -5.23 18.96
CA LEU A 427 -14.82 -4.76 19.80
C LEU A 427 -15.83 -5.88 20.05
N ARG A 428 -16.02 -6.75 19.07
CA ARG A 428 -16.88 -7.94 19.14
C ARG A 428 -16.28 -9.06 18.32
N LEU A 429 -16.60 -10.30 18.71
CA LEU A 429 -16.30 -11.45 17.89
C LEU A 429 -17.03 -11.32 16.54
N PRO A 430 -16.33 -11.55 15.41
CA PRO A 430 -16.97 -11.52 14.10
C PRO A 430 -18.03 -12.62 14.00
N SER A 431 -18.96 -12.44 13.07
CA SER A 431 -19.99 -13.43 12.79
C SER A 431 -19.38 -14.76 12.34
N SER A 432 -19.92 -15.88 12.79
CA SER A 432 -19.43 -17.22 12.44
C SER A 432 -19.77 -17.66 11.01
N ASN A 433 -20.42 -16.81 10.21
CA ASN A 433 -20.81 -17.10 8.84
C ASN A 433 -19.65 -17.01 7.84
N LEU A 434 -18.53 -16.40 8.24
CA LEU A 434 -17.34 -16.23 7.44
C LEU A 434 -16.14 -16.56 8.32
N ASP A 435 -15.11 -17.17 7.74
CA ASP A 435 -13.91 -17.51 8.49
C ASP A 435 -13.11 -16.24 8.88
N ILE A 436 -12.26 -16.39 9.90
CA ILE A 436 -11.42 -15.28 10.40
C ILE A 436 -10.52 -14.70 9.30
N PRO A 437 -9.83 -15.51 8.45
CA PRO A 437 -9.02 -14.98 7.35
C PRO A 437 -9.78 -14.07 6.38
N ASN A 438 -11.01 -14.41 5.98
CA ASN A 438 -11.79 -13.56 5.08
C ASN A 438 -12.22 -12.26 5.77
N HIS A 439 -12.61 -12.31 7.05
CA HIS A 439 -12.87 -11.11 7.84
C HIS A 439 -11.62 -10.21 7.94
N PHE A 440 -10.46 -10.81 8.16
CA PHE A 440 -9.17 -10.14 8.26
C PHE A 440 -8.78 -9.45 6.95
N VAL A 441 -8.77 -10.18 5.83
CA VAL A 441 -8.44 -9.65 4.49
C VAL A 441 -9.37 -8.50 4.11
N LYS A 442 -10.69 -8.67 4.32
CA LYS A 442 -11.65 -7.59 4.10
C LYS A 442 -11.30 -6.35 4.91
N THR A 443 -10.87 -6.52 6.17
CA THR A 443 -10.50 -5.40 7.04
C THR A 443 -9.27 -4.67 6.52
N ILE A 444 -8.17 -5.37 6.23
CA ILE A 444 -6.91 -4.75 5.76
C ILE A 444 -7.14 -3.93 4.48
N LEU A 445 -7.82 -4.52 3.49
CA LEU A 445 -8.09 -3.84 2.22
C LEU A 445 -9.09 -2.69 2.36
N SER A 446 -10.12 -2.85 3.20
CA SER A 446 -11.09 -1.77 3.44
C SER A 446 -10.47 -0.61 4.23
N GLN A 447 -9.55 -0.87 5.14
CA GLN A 447 -8.80 0.18 5.83
C GLN A 447 -7.70 0.79 4.95
N GLY A 448 -7.30 0.11 3.87
CA GLY A 448 -6.20 0.55 3.01
C GLY A 448 -4.87 0.66 3.75
N HIS A 449 -4.69 -0.16 4.80
CA HIS A 449 -3.58 -0.02 5.74
C HIS A 449 -3.27 -1.36 6.41
N LEU A 450 -1.97 -1.70 6.58
CA LEU A 450 -1.52 -2.98 7.11
C LEU A 450 -1.79 -3.15 8.61
N THR A 451 -1.77 -2.07 9.39
CA THR A 451 -1.95 -2.09 10.84
C THR A 451 -3.08 -1.14 11.29
N PRO A 452 -4.36 -1.47 11.00
CA PRO A 452 -5.52 -0.67 11.42
C PRO A 452 -5.85 -0.88 12.91
N LEU A 453 -4.82 -0.74 13.75
CA LEU A 453 -4.82 -0.96 15.19
C LEU A 453 -4.32 0.31 15.89
N PRO A 454 -4.61 0.47 17.19
CA PRO A 454 -4.08 1.58 17.98
C PRO A 454 -2.56 1.49 18.11
N LEU A 455 -1.91 2.66 18.26
CA LEU A 455 -0.44 2.75 18.37
C LEU A 455 0.14 2.01 19.59
N TYR A 456 -0.65 1.77 20.64
CA TYR A 456 -0.19 0.98 21.80
C TYR A 456 -0.23 -0.53 21.54
N VAL A 457 -0.99 -0.99 20.54
CA VAL A 457 -1.05 -2.40 20.09
C VAL A 457 -0.05 -2.65 18.98
N SER A 458 0.02 -1.73 18.02
CA SER A 458 0.95 -1.76 16.89
C SER A 458 1.67 -0.42 16.80
N PRO A 459 2.83 -0.28 17.47
CA PRO A 459 3.61 0.95 17.43
C PRO A 459 4.12 1.25 16.01
N VAL A 460 3.95 2.48 15.58
CA VAL A 460 4.40 2.98 14.26
C VAL A 460 5.18 4.27 14.43
N TYR A 461 6.26 4.44 13.67
CA TYR A 461 6.94 5.72 13.53
C TYR A 461 6.00 6.71 12.84
N TRP A 462 5.55 7.75 13.58
CA TRP A 462 4.40 8.54 13.17
C TRP A 462 4.53 9.15 11.76
N ALA A 463 5.71 9.68 11.43
CA ALA A 463 5.95 10.31 10.13
C ALA A 463 6.04 9.32 8.96
N TYR A 464 6.22 8.02 9.24
CA TYR A 464 6.37 6.92 8.28
C TYR A 464 5.12 6.03 8.15
N ASP A 465 3.98 6.40 8.73
CA ASP A 465 2.74 5.63 8.63
C ASP A 465 2.32 5.36 7.18
N TYR A 466 2.58 6.30 6.28
CA TYR A 466 2.28 6.18 4.85
C TYR A 466 2.95 4.97 4.18
N ALA A 467 4.07 4.47 4.71
CA ALA A 467 4.76 3.30 4.18
C ALA A 467 4.00 1.99 4.44
N LEU A 468 3.12 1.98 5.45
CA LEU A 468 2.26 0.83 5.81
C LEU A 468 0.93 0.82 5.04
N ARG A 469 0.76 1.72 4.07
CA ARG A 469 -0.46 1.88 3.29
C ARG A 469 -0.59 0.77 2.24
N VAL A 470 -1.82 0.26 2.12
CA VAL A 470 -2.28 -0.72 1.11
C VAL A 470 -3.26 -0.03 0.15
N TYR A 471 -2.89 1.18 -0.27
CA TYR A 471 -3.64 2.03 -1.19
C TYR A 471 -2.68 2.82 -2.08
N PRO A 472 -2.77 2.72 -3.43
CA PRO A 472 -3.67 1.86 -4.20
C PRO A 472 -3.55 0.37 -3.83
N VAL A 473 -4.59 -0.40 -4.10
CA VAL A 473 -4.61 -1.84 -3.80
C VAL A 473 -3.56 -2.54 -4.69
N PRO A 474 -2.61 -3.30 -4.10
CA PRO A 474 -1.58 -4.04 -4.86
C PRO A 474 -2.15 -5.30 -5.52
N ASP A 475 -1.37 -6.00 -6.34
CA ASP A 475 -1.80 -7.30 -6.89
C ASP A 475 -1.74 -8.40 -5.82
N VAL A 476 -0.72 -8.35 -4.95
CA VAL A 476 -0.50 -9.34 -3.89
C VAL A 476 -0.15 -8.66 -2.57
N VAL A 477 -0.73 -9.16 -1.48
CA VAL A 477 -0.29 -8.86 -0.11
C VAL A 477 0.09 -10.16 0.59
N ILE A 478 1.37 -10.33 0.87
CA ILE A 478 1.92 -11.42 1.65
C ILE A 478 1.92 -11.00 3.12
N ILE A 479 1.06 -11.62 3.91
CA ILE A 479 0.94 -11.41 5.35
C ILE A 479 1.52 -12.65 6.01
N ALA A 480 2.84 -12.64 6.21
CA ALA A 480 3.56 -13.67 6.91
C ALA A 480 3.16 -13.62 8.40
N ASP A 481 2.19 -14.45 8.77
CA ASP A 481 1.64 -14.57 10.12
C ASP A 481 1.87 -16.00 10.62
N LYS A 482 2.01 -16.17 11.93
CA LYS A 482 2.05 -17.50 12.55
C LYS A 482 0.69 -18.19 12.61
N TYR A 483 -0.39 -17.48 12.26
CA TYR A 483 -1.72 -18.06 12.07
C TYR A 483 -1.71 -19.11 10.96
N ASP A 484 -2.77 -19.92 10.89
CA ASP A 484 -2.93 -20.96 9.87
C ASP A 484 -2.81 -20.37 8.44
N PRO A 485 -2.17 -21.10 7.51
CA PRO A 485 -1.95 -20.62 6.15
C PRO A 485 -3.28 -20.42 5.41
N PHE A 486 -3.35 -19.39 4.56
CA PHE A 486 -4.51 -19.12 3.71
C PHE A 486 -4.12 -18.39 2.43
N SER A 487 -4.98 -18.49 1.40
CA SER A 487 -4.89 -17.73 0.15
C SER A 487 -6.29 -17.22 -0.20
N ILE A 488 -6.50 -15.91 -0.18
CA ILE A 488 -7.83 -15.29 -0.38
C ILE A 488 -7.69 -14.16 -1.39
N SER A 489 -8.55 -14.16 -2.42
CA SER A 489 -8.66 -13.06 -3.37
C SER A 489 -9.83 -12.14 -3.00
N ASN A 490 -9.61 -10.84 -2.95
CA ASN A 490 -10.64 -9.84 -2.71
C ASN A 490 -10.31 -8.55 -3.47
N SER A 491 -11.28 -8.04 -4.26
CA SER A 491 -11.15 -6.80 -5.03
C SER A 491 -9.87 -6.73 -5.89
N ASP A 492 -9.61 -7.82 -6.64
CA ASP A 492 -8.44 -8.01 -7.50
C ASP A 492 -7.08 -8.01 -6.80
N CYS A 493 -7.07 -8.19 -5.47
CA CYS A 493 -5.88 -8.37 -4.66
C CYS A 493 -5.84 -9.77 -4.05
N LEU A 494 -4.72 -10.45 -4.23
CA LEU A 494 -4.46 -11.77 -3.67
C LEU A 494 -3.73 -11.63 -2.33
N CYS A 495 -4.38 -12.02 -1.24
CA CYS A 495 -3.80 -12.03 0.09
C CYS A 495 -3.35 -13.44 0.47
N ILE A 496 -2.08 -13.59 0.84
CA ILE A 496 -1.44 -14.88 1.11
C ILE A 496 -0.86 -14.85 2.53
N ASN A 497 -1.13 -15.90 3.31
CA ASN A 497 -0.36 -16.23 4.50
C ASN A 497 0.30 -17.61 4.31
N PRO A 498 1.64 -17.71 4.29
CA PRO A 498 2.32 -19.01 4.26
C PRO A 498 2.23 -19.79 5.57
N GLY A 499 1.85 -19.15 6.69
CA GLY A 499 1.91 -19.75 8.01
C GLY A 499 3.34 -19.87 8.53
N SER A 500 3.48 -20.27 9.80
CA SER A 500 4.78 -20.52 10.42
C SER A 500 5.37 -21.83 9.89
N PHE A 501 6.53 -21.82 9.23
CA PHE A 501 7.07 -22.97 8.50
C PHE A 501 7.11 -24.24 9.36
N LEU A 502 7.79 -24.21 10.50
CA LEU A 502 7.89 -25.38 11.38
C LEU A 502 6.52 -25.83 11.95
N ARG A 503 5.66 -24.87 12.35
CA ARG A 503 4.39 -25.17 13.02
C ARG A 503 3.29 -25.62 12.08
N SER A 504 3.39 -25.23 10.81
CA SER A 504 2.50 -25.64 9.73
C SER A 504 3.02 -26.88 9.00
N GLU A 505 3.79 -27.72 9.69
CA GLU A 505 4.28 -28.98 9.15
C GLU A 505 5.16 -28.78 7.88
N PHE A 506 5.99 -27.74 7.92
CA PHE A 506 6.88 -27.31 6.84
C PHE A 506 6.12 -26.90 5.57
N SER A 507 5.01 -26.18 5.75
CA SER A 507 4.23 -25.62 4.64
C SER A 507 4.80 -24.29 4.17
N PHE A 508 4.76 -24.08 2.85
CA PHE A 508 5.15 -22.84 2.21
C PHE A 508 4.27 -22.58 0.99
N LYS A 509 4.30 -21.34 0.49
CA LYS A 509 3.49 -20.91 -0.65
C LYS A 509 4.37 -20.64 -1.86
N VAL A 510 3.87 -20.97 -3.04
CA VAL A 510 4.52 -20.64 -4.32
C VAL A 510 3.58 -19.73 -5.09
N TYR A 511 4.06 -18.55 -5.49
CA TYR A 511 3.30 -17.62 -6.30
C TYR A 511 3.87 -17.53 -7.71
N TYR A 512 3.01 -17.73 -8.71
CA TYR A 512 3.35 -17.59 -10.12
C TYR A 512 2.78 -16.26 -10.64
N PRO A 513 3.63 -15.26 -10.94
CA PRO A 513 3.15 -13.96 -11.39
C PRO A 513 2.47 -14.03 -12.77
N SER A 514 2.93 -14.88 -13.69
CA SER A 514 2.45 -14.95 -15.08
C SER A 514 0.93 -15.12 -15.18
N ASN A 515 0.37 -16.00 -14.35
CA ASN A 515 -1.07 -16.33 -14.29
C ASN A 515 -1.72 -15.96 -12.94
N ARG A 516 -0.95 -15.36 -12.02
CA ARG A 516 -1.37 -14.96 -10.67
C ARG A 516 -1.90 -16.11 -9.81
N THR A 517 -1.39 -17.33 -9.99
CA THR A 517 -1.80 -18.49 -9.19
C THR A 517 -0.94 -18.67 -7.94
N VAL A 518 -1.54 -19.27 -6.91
CA VAL A 518 -0.84 -19.66 -5.68
C VAL A 518 -0.96 -21.17 -5.53
N GLU A 519 0.18 -21.82 -5.29
CA GLU A 519 0.24 -23.22 -4.94
C GLU A 519 0.68 -23.40 -3.49
N ASP A 520 0.15 -24.45 -2.88
CA ASP A 520 0.49 -24.91 -1.54
C ASP A 520 1.48 -26.05 -1.62
N SER A 521 2.57 -25.96 -0.86
CA SER A 521 3.59 -27.01 -0.78
C SER A 521 3.89 -27.34 0.66
N LYS A 522 4.21 -28.60 0.94
CA LYS A 522 4.41 -29.12 2.30
C LYS A 522 5.46 -30.23 2.32
N LEU A 523 6.39 -30.18 3.27
CA LEU A 523 7.57 -31.08 3.32
C LEU A 523 7.55 -32.08 4.48
N GLN A 524 6.48 -32.17 5.27
CA GLN A 524 6.44 -33.06 6.46
C GLN A 524 6.84 -34.51 6.17
N GLY A 525 6.44 -35.06 5.02
CA GLY A 525 6.65 -36.47 4.65
C GLY A 525 7.81 -36.75 3.69
N LEU A 526 8.59 -35.73 3.33
CA LEU A 526 9.76 -35.80 2.43
C LEU A 526 11.03 -35.50 3.20
#